data_AF-A0A519Z317-F1
#
_entry.id   AF-A0A519Z317-F1
#
_cell.length_a   1.000
_cell.length_b   1.000
_cell.length_c   1.000
_cell.angle_alpha   90.00
_cell.angle_beta   90.00
_cell.angle_gamma   90.00
#
_symmetry.space_group_name_H-M   'P 1'
#
loop_
_entity.id
_entity.type
_entity.pdbx_description
1 polymer ?
#
loop_
_entity_poly.entity_id
_entity_poly.type
_entity_poly.pdbx_seq_one_letter_code
_entity_poly.pdbx_strand_id
1 'polypeptide(L)'
;MQSLKRGAFTLMAGLLAAALAHAEPAPHGPDPSTALLEAKQGPYALASTKVVSPSGYGAATVFYPTVKSDAPYGLVVLAPGFLLAQGYYAWLAERVASHGFVVVSLNTNSLFDSPDVRAPQLASALAQVLALSQTATSPYSGQVNPGRLALMGHSAGGGGP
;
A
#
# COMPACT_ATOMS: atom_id res chain seq x y z
N MET A 1 29.05 31.24 67.79
CA MET A 1 29.67 29.94 67.43
C MET A 1 28.62 29.10 66.72
N GLN A 2 28.98 28.53 65.56
CA GLN A 2 28.33 27.43 64.82
C GLN A 2 26.94 27.74 64.20
N SER A 3 26.77 27.93 62.88
CA SER A 3 26.97 27.05 61.70
C SER A 3 25.82 26.03 61.47
N LEU A 4 25.54 25.78 60.18
CA LEU A 4 24.60 24.83 59.53
C LEU A 4 23.21 25.42 59.16
N LYS A 5 22.64 25.26 57.96
CA LYS A 5 23.00 24.53 56.72
C LYS A 5 22.14 25.08 55.58
N ARG A 6 22.70 25.06 54.35
CA ARG A 6 22.04 25.36 53.08
C ARG A 6 20.91 24.36 52.79
N GLY A 7 19.75 24.85 52.38
CA GLY A 7 18.70 24.06 51.73
C GLY A 7 18.45 24.63 50.34
N ALA A 8 18.85 23.90 49.31
CA ALA A 8 18.68 24.26 47.91
C ALA A 8 17.19 24.23 47.53
N PHE A 9 16.70 25.31 46.92
CA PHE A 9 15.41 25.34 46.24
C PHE A 9 15.66 24.99 44.77
N THR A 10 15.19 23.83 44.31
CA THR A 10 15.18 23.48 42.89
C THR A 10 13.90 22.71 42.61
N LEU A 11 13.48 22.78 41.33
CA LEU A 11 12.33 22.21 40.64
C LEU A 11 11.11 23.15 40.61
N MET A 12 10.48 23.43 39.46
CA MET A 12 10.51 22.74 38.18
C MET A 12 10.00 23.68 37.07
N ALA A 13 10.75 23.83 35.98
CA ALA A 13 10.22 24.41 34.76
C ALA A 13 9.27 23.38 34.13
N GLY A 14 7.98 23.73 34.03
CA GLY A 14 6.99 22.87 33.37
C GLY A 14 7.25 22.82 31.87
N LEU A 15 7.66 21.66 31.36
CA LEU A 15 7.55 21.38 29.92
C LEU A 15 6.06 21.19 29.61
N LEU A 16 5.47 22.16 28.90
CA LEU A 16 4.20 21.97 28.24
C LEU A 16 4.45 21.10 26.99
N ALA A 17 4.32 19.78 27.12
CA ALA A 17 4.27 18.89 25.98
C ALA A 17 2.89 19.07 25.30
N ALA A 18 2.82 19.86 24.25
CA ALA A 18 1.66 19.85 23.36
C ALA A 18 1.66 18.51 22.63
N ALA A 19 0.78 17.60 23.05
CA ALA A 19 0.49 16.40 22.28
C ALA A 19 -0.18 16.83 20.97
N LEU A 20 0.56 16.83 19.87
CA LEU A 20 -0.03 16.87 18.54
C LEU A 20 -0.81 15.56 18.37
N ALA A 21 -2.13 15.63 18.54
CA ALA A 21 -3.01 14.57 18.08
C ALA A 21 -2.75 14.40 16.58
N HIS A 22 -2.15 13.28 16.18
CA HIS A 22 -2.16 12.87 14.79
C HIS A 22 -3.62 12.59 14.44
N ALA A 23 -4.26 13.50 13.72
CA ALA A 23 -5.55 13.22 13.12
C ALA A 23 -5.34 12.02 12.18
N GLU A 24 -5.99 10.89 12.48
CA GLU A 24 -6.05 9.78 11.55
C GLU A 24 -6.56 10.32 10.21
N PRO A 25 -5.89 10.00 9.08
CA PRO A 25 -6.36 10.42 7.77
C PRO A 25 -7.82 10.02 7.61
N ALA A 26 -8.63 10.92 7.03
CA ALA A 26 -10.04 10.66 6.80
C ALA A 26 -10.21 9.29 6.08
N PRO A 27 -11.16 8.45 6.54
CA PRO A 27 -11.38 7.15 5.93
C PRO A 27 -11.79 7.29 4.47
N HIS A 28 -11.42 6.29 3.68
CA HIS A 28 -11.82 6.19 2.27
C HIS A 28 -13.22 5.62 2.14
N GLY A 29 -14.06 6.28 1.35
CA GLY A 29 -15.35 5.77 0.91
C GLY A 29 -16.48 5.96 1.93
N PRO A 30 -17.69 5.48 1.62
CA PRO A 30 -18.82 5.48 2.54
C PRO A 30 -18.60 4.44 3.66
N ASP A 31 -19.40 4.56 4.72
CA ASP A 31 -19.42 3.56 5.80
C ASP A 31 -19.66 2.15 5.25
N PRO A 32 -18.90 1.14 5.70
CA PRO A 32 -19.03 -0.20 5.19
C PRO A 32 -20.37 -0.83 5.57
N SER A 33 -20.91 -1.63 4.66
CA SER A 33 -22.04 -2.52 4.91
C SER A 33 -21.77 -3.88 4.29
N THR A 34 -22.45 -4.93 4.78
CA THR A 34 -22.36 -6.27 4.18
C THR A 34 -22.65 -6.24 2.68
N ALA A 35 -23.69 -5.51 2.27
CA ALA A 35 -24.06 -5.36 0.87
C ALA A 35 -22.92 -4.72 0.03
N LEU A 36 -22.26 -3.69 0.57
CA LEU A 36 -21.13 -3.04 -0.11
C LEU A 36 -19.91 -3.97 -0.22
N LEU A 37 -19.59 -4.72 0.85
CA LEU A 37 -18.41 -5.59 0.89
C LEU A 37 -18.60 -6.87 0.07
N GLU A 38 -19.83 -7.39 -0.03
CA GLU A 38 -20.17 -8.59 -0.81
C GLU A 38 -20.37 -8.30 -2.29
N ALA A 39 -20.64 -7.04 -2.66
CA ALA A 39 -20.75 -6.61 -4.05
C ALA A 39 -19.51 -6.96 -4.89
N LYS A 40 -19.69 -7.09 -6.20
CA LYS A 40 -18.60 -7.41 -7.13
C LYS A 40 -17.54 -6.29 -7.19
N GLN A 41 -17.95 -5.05 -7.00
CA GLN A 41 -17.11 -3.86 -6.99
C GLN A 41 -17.57 -2.94 -5.87
N GLY A 42 -16.61 -2.22 -5.30
CA GLY A 42 -16.81 -1.15 -4.35
C GLY A 42 -17.19 0.19 -5.01
N PRO A 43 -17.16 1.28 -4.24
CA PRO A 43 -17.69 2.57 -4.66
C PRO A 43 -16.80 3.34 -5.65
N TYR A 44 -15.54 2.94 -5.84
CA TYR A 44 -14.59 3.65 -6.68
C TYR A 44 -14.57 3.11 -8.11
N ALA A 45 -14.81 3.99 -9.08
CA ALA A 45 -14.53 3.71 -10.49
C ALA A 45 -13.02 3.55 -10.71
N LEU A 46 -12.64 2.64 -11.59
CA LEU A 46 -11.24 2.25 -11.81
C LEU A 46 -10.73 2.63 -13.20
N ALA A 47 -9.43 2.90 -13.25
CA ALA A 47 -8.64 2.83 -14.47
C ALA A 47 -7.49 1.81 -14.27
N SER A 48 -6.84 1.43 -15.37
CA SER A 48 -5.67 0.56 -15.31
C SER A 48 -4.57 1.01 -16.26
N THR A 49 -3.33 0.65 -15.95
CA THR A 49 -2.18 0.84 -16.85
C THR A 49 -1.15 -0.26 -16.65
N LYS A 50 -0.40 -0.58 -17.71
CA LYS A 50 0.73 -1.52 -17.62
C LYS A 50 2.00 -0.79 -17.20
N VAL A 51 2.85 -1.45 -16.41
CA VAL A 51 4.22 -0.97 -16.21
C VAL A 51 5.02 -1.25 -17.48
N VAL A 52 5.52 -0.19 -18.11
CA VAL A 52 6.18 -0.25 -19.43
C VAL A 52 7.51 -1.01 -19.37
N SER A 53 8.31 -0.76 -18.33
CA SER A 53 9.65 -1.35 -18.16
C SER A 53 9.78 -2.00 -16.79
N PRO A 54 9.23 -3.21 -16.57
CA PRO A 54 9.38 -3.96 -15.32
C PRO A 54 10.85 -4.13 -14.91
N SER A 55 11.15 -3.94 -13.63
CA SER A 55 12.50 -4.14 -13.07
C SER A 55 12.45 -5.19 -11.97
N GLY A 56 13.09 -6.33 -12.17
CA GLY A 56 13.15 -7.42 -11.19
C GLY A 56 11.93 -8.35 -11.16
N TYR A 57 10.96 -8.18 -12.07
CA TYR A 57 9.78 -9.05 -12.23
C TYR A 57 9.31 -9.05 -13.68
N GLY A 58 8.40 -9.97 -14.03
CA GLY A 58 8.05 -10.25 -15.43
C GLY A 58 7.16 -9.19 -16.09
N ALA A 59 6.03 -8.84 -15.45
CA ALA A 59 5.14 -7.76 -15.90
C ALA A 59 4.20 -7.32 -14.78
N ALA A 60 3.59 -6.15 -14.91
CA ALA A 60 2.57 -5.69 -13.98
C ALA A 60 1.48 -4.87 -14.67
N THR A 61 0.24 -5.04 -14.22
CA THR A 61 -0.87 -4.13 -14.48
C THR A 61 -1.29 -3.47 -13.17
N VAL A 62 -1.34 -2.14 -13.15
CA VAL A 62 -1.75 -1.33 -12.00
C VAL A 62 -3.19 -0.91 -12.20
N PHE A 63 -4.06 -1.27 -11.25
CA PHE A 63 -5.45 -0.82 -11.14
C PHE A 63 -5.53 0.25 -10.06
N TYR A 64 -6.23 1.35 -10.33
CA TYR A 64 -6.29 2.49 -9.41
C TYR A 64 -7.62 3.24 -9.52
N PRO A 65 -8.11 3.86 -8.42
CA PRO A 65 -9.27 4.75 -8.46
C PRO A 65 -9.05 5.92 -9.43
N THR A 66 -10.06 6.23 -10.24
CA THR A 66 -10.00 7.38 -11.17
C THR A 66 -10.05 8.72 -10.44
N VAL A 67 -10.71 8.76 -9.29
CA VAL A 67 -10.76 9.93 -8.42
C VAL A 67 -9.50 9.99 -7.57
N LYS A 68 -8.87 11.16 -7.52
CA LYS A 68 -7.81 11.44 -6.55
C LYS A 68 -8.46 11.81 -5.22
N SER A 69 -7.89 11.34 -4.12
CA SER A 69 -8.31 11.71 -2.77
C SER A 69 -7.23 12.58 -2.13
N ASP A 70 -7.65 13.50 -1.26
CA ASP A 70 -6.74 14.32 -0.44
C ASP A 70 -5.91 13.47 0.53
N ALA A 71 -6.38 12.24 0.82
CA ALA A 71 -5.59 11.19 1.44
C ALA A 71 -5.17 10.16 0.38
N PRO A 72 -3.89 10.00 0.04
CA PRO A 72 -3.48 8.97 -0.92
C PRO A 72 -3.87 7.55 -0.47
N TYR A 73 -4.12 6.66 -1.42
CA TYR A 73 -4.55 5.28 -1.20
C TYR A 73 -3.39 4.35 -0.80
N GLY A 74 -3.69 3.23 -0.16
CA GLY A 74 -2.69 2.17 0.06
C GLY A 74 -2.31 1.46 -1.23
N LEU A 75 -1.09 0.94 -1.30
CA LEU A 75 -0.59 0.14 -2.43
C LEU A 75 -0.54 -1.34 -2.06
N VAL A 76 -1.13 -2.19 -2.90
CA VAL A 76 -1.15 -3.64 -2.74
C VAL A 76 -0.54 -4.32 -3.95
N VAL A 77 0.38 -5.27 -3.77
CA VAL A 77 0.86 -6.14 -4.86
C VAL A 77 0.25 -7.54 -4.72
N LEU A 78 -0.36 -8.04 -5.79
CA LEU A 78 -0.99 -9.35 -5.89
C LEU A 78 -0.17 -10.29 -6.78
N ALA A 79 0.33 -11.37 -6.19
CA ALA A 79 1.03 -12.41 -6.94
C ALA A 79 0.18 -13.69 -7.15
N PRO A 80 0.10 -14.19 -8.39
CA PRO A 80 -0.53 -15.47 -8.69
C PRO A 80 0.34 -16.65 -8.22
N GLY A 81 -0.26 -17.84 -8.18
CA GLY A 81 0.41 -19.08 -7.80
C GLY A 81 1.29 -19.66 -8.91
N PHE A 82 1.86 -20.83 -8.62
CA PHE A 82 2.62 -21.63 -9.59
C PHE A 82 1.77 -21.89 -10.86
N LEU A 83 2.36 -21.75 -12.05
CA LEU A 83 1.72 -21.85 -13.36
C LEU A 83 0.67 -20.77 -13.71
N LEU A 84 0.37 -19.85 -12.80
CA LEU A 84 -0.65 -18.84 -13.01
C LEU A 84 -0.03 -17.49 -13.40
N ALA A 85 -0.68 -16.80 -14.34
CA ALA A 85 -0.38 -15.43 -14.73
C ALA A 85 -1.38 -14.45 -14.10
N GLN A 86 -1.03 -13.15 -14.10
CA GLN A 86 -1.77 -12.04 -13.50
C GLN A 86 -3.26 -11.98 -13.90
N GLY A 87 -3.61 -12.43 -15.11
CA GLY A 87 -5.00 -12.44 -15.61
C GLY A 87 -5.93 -13.36 -14.82
N TYR A 88 -5.40 -14.39 -14.16
CA TYR A 88 -6.20 -15.33 -13.36
C TYR A 88 -6.88 -14.64 -12.16
N TYR A 89 -6.23 -13.63 -11.58
CA TYR A 89 -6.73 -12.86 -10.43
C TYR A 89 -7.05 -11.41 -10.76
N ALA A 90 -7.24 -11.05 -12.03
CA ALA A 90 -7.61 -9.68 -12.42
C ALA A 90 -8.90 -9.21 -11.71
N TRP A 91 -9.89 -10.09 -11.59
CA TRP A 91 -11.14 -9.79 -10.87
C TRP A 91 -10.91 -9.42 -9.41
N LEU A 92 -9.92 -10.04 -8.75
CA LEU A 92 -9.60 -9.77 -7.35
C LEU A 92 -8.83 -8.46 -7.23
N ALA A 93 -7.90 -8.20 -8.15
CA ALA A 93 -7.19 -6.92 -8.21
C ALA A 93 -8.15 -5.74 -8.41
N GLU A 94 -9.09 -5.86 -9.36
CA GLU A 94 -10.15 -4.88 -9.59
C GLU A 94 -11.07 -4.73 -8.38
N ARG A 95 -11.52 -5.85 -7.78
CA ARG A 95 -12.37 -5.79 -6.59
C ARG A 95 -11.68 -5.03 -5.46
N VAL A 96 -10.43 -5.36 -5.12
CA VAL A 96 -9.70 -4.66 -4.06
C VAL A 96 -9.47 -3.18 -4.41
N ALA A 97 -9.07 -2.87 -5.65
CA ALA A 97 -8.85 -1.49 -6.07
C ALA A 97 -10.12 -0.64 -5.95
N SER A 98 -11.29 -1.22 -6.27
CA SER A 98 -12.59 -0.53 -6.20
C SER A 98 -13.04 -0.17 -4.78
N HIS A 99 -12.32 -0.61 -3.75
CA HIS A 99 -12.51 -0.23 -2.35
C HIS A 99 -11.47 0.79 -1.83
N GLY A 100 -10.73 1.45 -2.72
CA GLY A 100 -9.82 2.54 -2.34
C GLY A 100 -8.38 2.09 -2.15
N PHE A 101 -7.87 1.28 -3.07
CA PHE A 101 -6.47 0.85 -3.11
C PHE A 101 -5.91 1.01 -4.52
N VAL A 102 -4.61 1.29 -4.62
CA VAL A 102 -3.86 1.04 -5.84
C VAL A 102 -3.39 -0.41 -5.79
N VAL A 103 -3.72 -1.22 -6.79
CA VAL A 103 -3.44 -2.66 -6.79
C VAL A 103 -2.63 -3.05 -8.01
N VAL A 104 -1.52 -3.74 -7.78
CA VAL A 104 -0.63 -4.26 -8.80
C VAL A 104 -0.93 -5.75 -9.01
N SER A 105 -1.40 -6.12 -10.18
CA SER A 105 -1.49 -7.53 -10.59
C SER A 105 -0.17 -7.94 -11.24
N LEU A 106 0.54 -8.89 -10.62
CA LEU A 106 1.92 -9.24 -10.96
C LEU A 106 2.01 -10.48 -11.86
N ASN A 107 2.85 -10.42 -12.89
CA ASN A 107 3.50 -11.60 -13.48
C ASN A 107 4.92 -11.69 -12.94
N THR A 108 5.29 -12.89 -12.48
CA THR A 108 6.66 -13.23 -12.14
C THR A 108 7.49 -13.44 -13.41
N ASN A 109 8.82 -13.49 -13.26
CA ASN A 109 9.76 -13.72 -14.36
C ASN A 109 9.51 -15.09 -15.02
N SER A 110 9.16 -16.09 -14.22
CA SER A 110 8.75 -17.40 -14.69
C SER A 110 7.49 -17.88 -13.98
N LEU A 111 6.64 -18.58 -14.73
CA LEU A 111 5.48 -19.28 -14.18
C LEU A 111 5.89 -20.38 -13.18
N PHE A 112 7.13 -20.86 -13.28
CA PHE A 112 7.70 -21.92 -12.44
C PHE A 112 8.47 -21.41 -11.21
N ASP A 113 8.49 -20.10 -10.97
CA ASP A 113 9.20 -19.56 -9.80
C ASP A 113 8.61 -20.13 -8.51
N SER A 114 9.50 -20.58 -7.60
CA SER A 114 9.13 -21.02 -6.24
C SER A 114 8.77 -19.81 -5.36
N PRO A 115 8.13 -20.01 -4.19
CA PRO A 115 7.76 -18.90 -3.31
C PRO A 115 8.94 -17.96 -2.97
N ASP A 116 10.10 -18.51 -2.61
CA ASP A 116 11.29 -17.74 -2.25
C ASP A 116 11.84 -16.91 -3.42
N VAL A 117 11.68 -17.40 -4.65
CA VAL A 117 12.06 -16.66 -5.87
C VAL A 117 11.03 -15.57 -6.21
N ARG A 118 9.78 -15.71 -5.77
CA ARG A 118 8.71 -14.72 -6.00
C ARG A 118 8.79 -13.54 -5.05
N ALA A 119 9.10 -13.75 -3.78
CA ALA A 119 9.18 -12.69 -2.75
C ALA A 119 9.94 -11.42 -3.22
N PRO A 120 11.20 -11.51 -3.69
CA PRO A 120 11.92 -10.32 -4.16
C PRO A 120 11.30 -9.67 -5.40
N GLN A 121 10.53 -10.40 -6.21
CA GLN A 121 9.82 -9.85 -7.36
C GLN A 121 8.61 -9.02 -6.93
N LEU A 122 7.87 -9.47 -5.90
CA LEU A 122 6.78 -8.68 -5.30
C LEU A 122 7.33 -7.38 -4.69
N ALA A 123 8.43 -7.46 -3.94
CA ALA A 123 9.10 -6.28 -3.38
C ALA A 123 9.59 -5.32 -4.47
N SER A 124 10.15 -5.85 -5.56
CA SER A 124 10.61 -5.04 -6.69
C SER A 124 9.45 -4.34 -7.41
N ALA A 125 8.33 -5.04 -7.61
CA ALA A 125 7.12 -4.44 -8.17
C ALA A 125 6.53 -3.36 -7.26
N LEU A 126 6.48 -3.60 -5.95
CA LEU A 126 6.02 -2.64 -4.95
C LEU A 126 6.87 -1.36 -5.01
N ALA A 127 8.19 -1.49 -4.96
CA ALA A 127 9.12 -0.37 -4.98
C ALA A 127 9.02 0.42 -6.30
N GLN A 128 8.95 -0.27 -7.44
CA GLN A 128 8.85 0.39 -8.74
C GLN A 128 7.52 1.16 -8.90
N VAL A 129 6.39 0.54 -8.56
CA VAL A 129 5.08 1.20 -8.68
C VAL A 129 4.96 2.37 -7.69
N LEU A 130 5.52 2.23 -6.49
CA LEU A 130 5.62 3.35 -5.55
C LEU A 130 6.45 4.51 -6.14
N ALA A 131 7.60 4.24 -6.74
CA ALA A 131 8.41 5.27 -7.38
C ALA A 131 7.67 5.93 -8.57
N LEU A 132 6.99 5.14 -9.40
CA LEU A 132 6.16 5.65 -10.50
C LEU A 132 4.99 6.50 -9.99
N SER A 133 4.43 6.21 -8.83
CA SER A 133 3.38 7.05 -8.24
C SER A 133 3.86 8.47 -7.87
N GLN A 134 5.17 8.68 -7.80
CA GLN A 134 5.79 9.97 -7.47
C GLN A 134 6.26 10.73 -8.73
N THR A 135 6.17 10.13 -9.92
CA THR A 135 6.51 10.81 -11.17
C THR A 135 5.29 11.52 -11.75
N ALA A 136 5.46 12.76 -12.19
CA ALA A 136 4.36 13.60 -12.70
C ALA A 136 3.69 13.03 -13.97
N THR A 137 4.40 12.20 -14.73
CA THR A 137 3.91 11.58 -15.97
C THR A 137 3.11 10.30 -15.74
N SER A 138 3.09 9.75 -14.51
CA SER A 138 2.31 8.57 -14.19
C SER A 138 0.81 8.91 -14.12
N PRO A 139 -0.08 8.08 -14.70
CA PRO A 139 -1.52 8.34 -14.63
C PRO A 139 -2.10 8.23 -13.21
N TYR A 140 -1.38 7.58 -12.29
CA TYR A 140 -1.71 7.49 -10.86
C TYR A 140 -0.77 8.34 -9.98
N SER A 141 -0.16 9.38 -10.56
CA SER A 141 0.73 10.29 -9.84
C SER A 141 0.03 10.95 -8.64
N GLY A 142 0.66 10.85 -7.46
CA GLY A 142 0.17 11.37 -6.18
C GLY A 142 -0.93 10.53 -5.51
N GLN A 143 -1.32 9.38 -6.08
CA GLN A 143 -2.42 8.57 -5.54
C GLN A 143 -1.98 7.51 -4.51
N VAL A 144 -0.69 7.26 -4.32
CA VAL A 144 -0.19 6.24 -3.40
C VAL A 144 0.38 6.87 -2.14
N ASN A 145 -0.01 6.33 -0.98
CA ASN A 145 0.57 6.65 0.31
C ASN A 145 1.81 5.76 0.56
N PRO A 146 3.02 6.32 0.66
CA PRO A 146 4.24 5.54 0.87
C PRO A 146 4.30 4.81 2.22
N GLY A 147 3.50 5.23 3.20
CA GLY A 147 3.41 4.61 4.52
C GLY A 147 2.37 3.48 4.63
N ARG A 148 1.66 3.15 3.54
CA ARG A 148 0.59 2.13 3.54
C ARG A 148 0.79 1.15 2.39
N LEU A 149 1.62 0.14 2.65
CA LEU A 149 2.04 -0.86 1.66
C LEU A 149 1.63 -2.26 2.13
N ALA A 150 1.16 -3.09 1.21
CA ALA A 150 0.80 -4.47 1.48
C ALA A 150 1.15 -5.40 0.31
N LEU A 151 1.33 -6.67 0.64
CA LEU A 151 1.49 -7.76 -0.31
C LEU A 151 0.37 -8.76 -0.11
N MET A 152 -0.10 -9.38 -1.18
CA MET A 152 -1.02 -10.50 -1.15
C MET A 152 -0.68 -11.50 -2.26
N GLY A 153 -1.10 -12.75 -2.09
CA GLY A 153 -0.89 -13.74 -3.12
C GLY A 153 -1.57 -15.07 -2.83
N HIS A 154 -1.66 -15.89 -3.88
CA HIS A 154 -2.25 -17.22 -3.81
C HIS A 154 -1.17 -18.30 -3.88
N SER A 155 -1.24 -19.30 -2.99
CA SER A 155 -0.34 -20.47 -3.01
C SER A 155 1.12 -20.01 -3.04
N ALA A 156 1.90 -20.36 -4.07
CA ALA A 156 3.29 -19.93 -4.19
C ALA A 156 3.47 -18.40 -4.19
N GLY A 157 2.49 -17.64 -4.68
CA GLY A 157 2.52 -16.18 -4.62
C GLY A 157 2.24 -15.61 -3.21
N GLY A 158 1.63 -16.39 -2.32
CA GLY A 158 1.41 -16.02 -0.92
C GLY A 158 2.49 -16.56 0.04
N GLY A 159 3.23 -17.59 -0.38
CA GLY A 159 4.26 -18.23 0.46
C GLY A 159 5.58 -17.45 0.57
N GLY A 160 5.78 -16.43 -0.27
CA GLY A 160 6.99 -15.62 -0.28
C GLY A 160 6.72 -14.20 0.23
N PRO A 161 6.92 -13.91 1.51
CA PRO A 161 7.02 -12.54 2.02
C PRO A 161 8.40 -11.94 1.74
#